data_AF-A0A9R1LKS1-F1
#
_entry.id   AF-A0A9R1LKS1-F1
#
_cell.length_a   1.000
_cell.length_b   1.000
_cell.length_c   1.000
_cell.angle_alpha   90.00
_cell.angle_beta   90.00
_cell.angle_gamma   90.00
#
_symmetry.space_group_name_H-M   'P 1'
#
loop_
_entity.id
_entity.type
_entity.pdbx_description
1 polymer ?
#
loop_
_entity_poly.entity_id
_entity_poly.type
_entity_poly.pdbx_seq_one_letter_code
_entity_poly.pdbx_strand_id
1 'polypeptide(L)'
;MALLPRLLLVALLLVAVTGEADAGGAGHGQARYDRVFSFGDSLTDTGNSAILPVTAGGPFTNPPYGQTHFGRPNGRASDGRLVIDFIVESLGLPPPTPYLAGKTAVDFLHGANFAVGGATALDPAFLQSRGITSFVPVSLSNQTSWFNGVLQLLDSTGNGQRKIMASSLLYLGEIGFNDYSFVAVFGNGTVGLAQSLVPHIVGAIRSVLTDAIGVGARTMVVAGMIPMGCEPELLALLPGGAGDYYDRASGCIARFNQLAQLHNRALKRMLCQLRRDHPGAAIHYADLYRLIAAVVSSPRKYGFGDMPLAACCGGGGGPYNFNFTFFCGTPAAIACADPSESVSWDGIHYTEAANRFVAHAILRGL
;
A
#
# COMPACT_ATOMS: atom_id res chain seq x y z
N MET A 1 58.93 33.78 54.71
CA MET A 1 58.20 34.56 53.69
C MET A 1 57.33 33.59 52.91
N ALA A 2 56.00 33.79 52.94
CA ALA A 2 54.95 33.35 51.99
C ALA A 2 54.99 31.91 51.41
N LEU A 3 53.96 31.08 51.38
CA LEU A 3 52.51 31.19 51.67
C LEU A 3 52.00 29.75 51.89
N LEU A 4 51.24 29.54 52.97
CA LEU A 4 50.40 28.38 53.28
C LEU A 4 49.10 28.39 52.41
N PRO A 5 48.08 27.53 52.64
CA PRO A 5 47.97 26.09 52.38
C PRO A 5 46.60 25.77 51.72
N ARG A 6 46.21 24.50 51.58
CA ARG A 6 44.87 23.97 51.97
C ARG A 6 44.68 22.54 51.46
N LEU A 7 44.76 21.60 52.40
CA LEU A 7 44.22 20.25 52.25
C LEU A 7 42.69 20.30 52.30
N LEU A 8 42.07 19.44 51.49
CA LEU A 8 40.63 19.16 51.43
C LEU A 8 40.10 18.58 52.74
N LEU A 9 38.95 19.08 53.19
CA LEU A 9 38.06 18.39 54.12
C LEU A 9 36.75 18.06 53.39
N VAL A 10 36.35 16.81 53.48
CA VAL A 10 35.11 16.23 52.97
C VAL A 10 33.93 16.70 53.82
N ALA A 11 32.84 17.12 53.18
CA ALA A 11 31.53 17.27 53.81
C ALA A 11 30.49 16.48 52.99
N LEU A 12 29.87 15.48 53.63
CA LEU A 12 28.70 14.78 53.12
C LEU A 12 27.49 15.73 53.16
N LEU A 13 26.79 15.85 52.02
CA LEU A 13 25.46 16.44 51.93
C LEU A 13 24.45 15.33 51.66
N LEU A 14 23.71 14.96 52.71
CA LEU A 14 22.42 14.27 52.61
C LEU A 14 21.39 15.28 52.07
N VAL A 15 20.92 15.07 50.84
CA VAL A 15 19.72 15.74 50.34
C VAL A 15 18.61 14.71 50.32
N ALA A 16 17.62 14.91 51.20
CA ALA A 16 16.35 14.23 51.17
C ALA A 16 15.60 14.66 49.90
N VAL A 17 15.30 13.73 49.01
CA VAL A 17 14.33 13.94 47.92
C VAL A 17 13.00 13.45 48.44
N THR A 18 12.17 14.40 48.87
CA THR A 18 10.75 14.20 49.10
C THR A 18 10.07 13.85 47.79
N GLY A 19 9.30 12.77 47.78
CA GLY A 19 8.48 12.39 46.65
C GLY A 19 7.38 13.43 46.41
N GLU A 20 7.38 14.02 45.21
CA GLU A 20 6.19 14.56 44.60
C GLU A 20 5.75 13.60 43.51
N ALA A 21 4.57 13.01 43.72
CA ALA A 21 3.87 12.24 42.72
C ALA A 21 3.40 13.21 41.63
N ASP A 22 4.19 13.32 40.56
CA ASP A 22 3.77 14.06 39.37
C ASP A 22 2.84 13.16 38.53
N ALA A 23 1.57 13.15 38.93
CA ALA A 23 0.47 12.63 38.13
C ALA A 23 0.20 13.59 36.97
N GLY A 24 0.98 13.43 35.90
CA GLY A 24 0.89 14.33 34.74
C GLY A 24 1.51 13.76 33.47
N GLY A 25 1.51 12.43 33.32
CA GLY A 25 1.82 11.79 32.06
C GLY A 25 0.73 12.13 31.04
N ALA A 26 0.94 13.18 30.25
CA ALA A 26 0.24 13.38 28.99
C ALA A 26 0.53 12.17 28.10
N GLY A 27 -0.28 11.12 28.24
CA GLY A 27 -0.37 10.07 27.25
C GLY A 27 -0.62 10.77 25.92
N HIS A 28 0.30 10.58 24.97
CA HIS A 28 -0.05 10.74 23.57
C HIS A 28 -1.22 9.78 23.35
N GLY A 29 -2.44 10.31 23.40
CA GLY A 29 -3.65 9.54 23.17
C GLY A 29 -3.53 9.00 21.76
N GLN A 30 -3.10 7.74 21.65
CA GLN A 30 -3.04 7.02 20.40
C GLN A 30 -4.44 7.17 19.79
N ALA A 31 -4.52 7.79 18.60
CA ALA A 31 -5.81 8.05 17.97
C ALA A 31 -6.54 6.72 17.85
N ARG A 32 -7.60 6.55 18.65
CA ARG A 32 -8.37 5.31 18.68
C ARG A 32 -9.36 5.36 17.55
N TYR A 33 -9.06 4.64 16.48
CA TYR A 33 -10.00 4.41 15.40
C TYR A 33 -10.99 3.30 15.81
N ASP A 34 -12.22 3.37 15.31
CA ASP A 34 -13.23 2.33 15.51
C ASP A 34 -13.28 1.34 14.33
N ARG A 35 -12.81 1.79 13.16
CA ARG A 35 -12.94 1.09 11.88
C ARG A 35 -11.97 1.62 10.83
N VAL A 36 -11.76 0.81 9.79
CA VAL A 36 -10.94 1.16 8.63
C VAL A 36 -11.74 1.02 7.33
N PHE A 37 -11.75 2.06 6.51
CA PHE A 37 -12.23 1.98 5.12
C PHE A 37 -11.03 2.02 4.18
N SER A 38 -10.95 1.09 3.24
CA SER A 38 -9.80 1.03 2.33
C SER A 38 -10.14 0.94 0.86
N PHE A 39 -9.33 1.58 0.04
CA PHE A 39 -9.43 1.66 -1.42
C PHE A 39 -8.10 1.21 -2.03
N GLY A 40 -8.10 0.81 -3.30
CA GLY A 40 -6.88 0.46 -4.02
C GLY A 40 -7.07 -0.71 -4.99
N ASP A 41 -5.99 -1.41 -5.26
CA ASP A 41 -5.96 -2.58 -6.15
C ASP A 41 -5.54 -3.87 -5.41
N SER A 42 -4.83 -4.78 -6.09
CA SER A 42 -4.38 -6.06 -5.54
C SER A 42 -3.41 -5.92 -4.36
N LEU A 43 -2.71 -4.79 -4.22
CA LEU A 43 -1.83 -4.53 -3.07
C LEU A 43 -2.62 -4.22 -1.78
N THR A 44 -3.93 -3.98 -1.90
CA THR A 44 -4.83 -3.70 -0.77
C THR A 44 -6.01 -4.66 -0.71
N ASP A 45 -6.32 -5.40 -1.78
CA ASP A 45 -7.46 -6.32 -1.85
C ASP A 45 -7.30 -7.52 -0.89
N THR A 46 -8.28 -7.67 0.00
CA THR A 46 -8.31 -8.71 1.02
C THR A 46 -9.30 -9.85 0.73
N GLY A 47 -9.89 -9.89 -0.48
CA GLY A 47 -10.73 -11.00 -0.93
C GLY A 47 -11.82 -10.64 -1.94
N ASN A 48 -11.95 -9.38 -2.37
CA ASN A 48 -12.96 -9.01 -3.38
C ASN A 48 -12.68 -9.69 -4.71
N SER A 49 -11.43 -9.77 -5.18
CA SER A 49 -11.09 -10.47 -6.42
C SER A 49 -11.34 -11.98 -6.38
N ALA A 50 -11.43 -12.59 -5.20
CA ALA A 50 -11.83 -14.00 -5.10
C ALA A 50 -13.34 -14.19 -5.32
N ILE A 51 -14.15 -13.14 -5.19
CA ILE A 51 -15.61 -13.16 -5.27
C ILE A 51 -16.12 -12.55 -6.58
N LEU A 52 -15.45 -11.51 -7.08
CA LEU A 52 -15.86 -10.81 -8.29
C LEU A 52 -15.83 -11.76 -9.50
N PRO A 53 -16.94 -11.97 -10.23
CA PRO A 53 -17.01 -13.01 -11.26
C PRO A 53 -15.94 -12.95 -12.36
N VAL A 54 -15.45 -11.75 -12.70
CA VAL A 54 -14.42 -11.58 -13.74
C VAL A 54 -13.01 -11.99 -13.30
N THR A 55 -12.76 -12.07 -11.99
CA THR A 55 -11.46 -12.42 -11.41
C THR A 55 -11.52 -13.67 -10.53
N ALA A 56 -12.74 -14.14 -10.21
CA ALA A 56 -12.98 -15.35 -9.43
C ALA A 56 -12.34 -16.58 -10.09
N GLY A 57 -11.73 -17.44 -9.28
CA GLY A 57 -10.94 -18.58 -9.77
C GLY A 57 -9.56 -18.20 -10.31
N GLY A 58 -9.17 -16.93 -10.19
CA GLY A 58 -7.83 -16.45 -10.52
C GLY A 58 -6.72 -16.99 -9.59
N PRO A 59 -5.46 -16.62 -9.86
CA PRO A 59 -4.29 -17.20 -9.19
C PRO A 59 -4.33 -17.08 -7.66
N PHE A 60 -4.88 -15.99 -7.12
CA PHE A 60 -4.93 -15.73 -5.66
C PHE A 60 -5.82 -16.70 -4.89
N THR A 61 -6.61 -17.52 -5.59
CA THR A 61 -7.44 -18.59 -5.00
C THR A 61 -6.79 -19.96 -5.04
N ASN A 62 -5.57 -20.08 -5.58
CA ASN A 62 -4.83 -21.33 -5.70
C ASN A 62 -3.57 -21.34 -4.81
N PRO A 63 -3.12 -22.51 -4.33
CA PRO A 63 -1.81 -22.61 -3.68
C PRO A 63 -0.69 -22.17 -4.64
N PRO A 64 0.39 -21.55 -4.17
CA PRO A 64 0.78 -21.39 -2.76
C PRO A 64 0.38 -20.04 -2.11
N TYR A 65 -0.58 -19.30 -2.66
CA TYR A 65 -1.03 -18.06 -2.02
C TYR A 65 -1.53 -18.30 -0.58
N GLY A 66 -1.20 -17.36 0.32
CA GLY A 66 -1.55 -17.44 1.75
C GLY A 66 -0.78 -18.48 2.57
N GLN A 67 0.22 -19.17 2.01
CA GLN A 67 0.97 -20.23 2.72
C GLN A 67 1.65 -19.79 4.02
N THR A 68 2.12 -18.56 4.12
CA THR A 68 2.96 -18.08 5.22
C THR A 68 2.17 -17.83 6.50
N HIS A 69 0.95 -17.31 6.39
CA HIS A 69 0.13 -16.95 7.56
C HIS A 69 -1.19 -17.69 7.64
N PHE A 70 -1.86 -17.91 6.50
CA PHE A 70 -3.19 -18.51 6.48
C PHE A 70 -3.15 -20.03 6.29
N GLY A 71 -2.02 -20.56 5.80
CA GLY A 71 -1.82 -21.97 5.45
C GLY A 71 -2.67 -22.45 4.27
N ARG A 72 -3.35 -21.52 3.57
CA ARG A 72 -4.22 -21.77 2.42
C ARG A 72 -4.48 -20.48 1.65
N PRO A 73 -4.94 -20.56 0.39
CA PRO A 73 -5.39 -19.40 -0.36
C PRO A 73 -6.53 -18.67 0.36
N ASN A 74 -6.45 -17.34 0.39
CA ASN A 74 -7.41 -16.49 1.06
C ASN A 74 -7.81 -15.25 0.22
N GLY A 75 -7.47 -15.25 -1.07
CA GLY A 75 -7.82 -14.17 -2.00
C GLY A 75 -6.89 -12.95 -1.98
N ARG A 76 -5.87 -12.91 -1.11
CA ARG A 76 -4.82 -11.89 -1.16
C ARG A 76 -3.77 -12.25 -2.20
N ALA A 77 -3.26 -11.25 -2.90
CA ALA A 77 -2.17 -11.41 -3.86
C ALA A 77 -0.81 -11.44 -3.13
N SER A 78 -0.61 -12.39 -2.21
CA SER A 78 0.63 -12.55 -1.45
C SER A 78 0.73 -13.98 -0.89
N ASP A 79 1.90 -14.40 -0.45
CA ASP A 79 2.07 -15.60 0.37
C ASP A 79 1.43 -15.45 1.76
N GLY A 80 0.98 -14.25 2.14
CA GLY A 80 0.29 -14.04 3.41
C GLY A 80 -0.42 -12.69 3.50
N ARG A 81 -0.13 -11.94 4.55
CA ARG A 81 -0.76 -10.64 4.87
C ARG A 81 -0.24 -9.51 3.98
N LEU A 82 -1.14 -8.57 3.69
CA LEU A 82 -0.85 -7.31 2.99
C LEU A 82 -0.51 -6.19 3.96
N VAL A 83 0.00 -5.06 3.45
CA VAL A 83 0.30 -3.86 4.25
C VAL A 83 -0.89 -3.44 5.12
N ILE A 84 -2.10 -3.47 4.56
CA ILE A 84 -3.33 -3.08 5.27
C ILE A 84 -3.64 -4.00 6.45
N ASP A 85 -3.35 -5.31 6.34
CA ASP A 85 -3.58 -6.25 7.45
C ASP A 85 -2.71 -5.89 8.66
N PHE A 86 -1.43 -5.61 8.42
CA PHE A 86 -0.49 -5.21 9.47
C PHE A 86 -0.83 -3.84 10.09
N ILE A 87 -1.30 -2.89 9.29
CA ILE A 87 -1.77 -1.59 9.80
C ILE A 87 -2.97 -1.80 10.73
N VAL A 88 -3.98 -2.56 10.29
CA VAL A 88 -5.20 -2.82 11.07
C VAL A 88 -4.89 -3.58 12.36
N GLU A 89 -4.05 -4.61 12.28
CA GLU A 89 -3.57 -5.37 13.44
C GLU A 89 -2.85 -4.47 14.46
N SER A 90 -1.97 -3.58 13.99
CA SER A 90 -1.23 -2.66 14.86
C SER A 90 -2.12 -1.61 15.53
N LEU A 91 -3.29 -1.32 14.96
CA LEU A 91 -4.32 -0.45 15.55
C LEU A 91 -5.23 -1.19 16.52
N GLY A 92 -5.09 -2.51 16.68
CA GLY A 92 -5.94 -3.34 17.52
C GLY A 92 -7.38 -3.45 17.00
N LEU A 93 -7.57 -3.31 15.69
CA LEU A 93 -8.87 -3.33 15.04
C LEU A 93 -9.16 -4.70 14.38
N PRO A 94 -10.44 -5.10 14.29
CA PRO A 94 -10.82 -6.21 13.42
C PRO A 94 -10.54 -5.87 11.93
N PRO A 95 -10.18 -6.86 11.10
CA PRO A 95 -10.00 -6.66 9.66
C PRO A 95 -11.25 -6.07 9.01
N PRO A 96 -11.12 -5.07 8.11
CA PRO A 96 -12.26 -4.57 7.35
C PRO A 96 -12.78 -5.67 6.42
N THR A 97 -14.10 -5.76 6.30
CA THR A 97 -14.75 -6.79 5.47
C THR A 97 -14.52 -6.47 3.98
N PRO A 98 -14.06 -7.42 3.15
CA PRO A 98 -14.08 -7.26 1.70
C PRO A 98 -15.51 -6.92 1.26
N TYR A 99 -15.69 -5.80 0.56
CA TYR A 99 -17.00 -5.25 0.22
C TYR A 99 -17.96 -6.29 -0.38
N LEU A 100 -17.47 -7.13 -1.30
CA LEU A 100 -18.29 -8.15 -1.98
C LEU A 100 -18.67 -9.34 -1.09
N ALA A 101 -18.04 -9.50 0.07
CA ALA A 101 -18.39 -10.52 1.06
C ALA A 101 -19.49 -10.06 2.04
N GLY A 102 -19.65 -8.76 2.25
CA GLY A 102 -20.63 -8.20 3.17
C GLY A 102 -21.98 -7.89 2.51
N LYS A 103 -23.07 -7.92 3.29
CA LYS A 103 -24.44 -7.67 2.79
C LYS A 103 -25.23 -6.70 3.66
N THR A 104 -24.90 -6.61 4.94
CA THR A 104 -25.67 -5.89 5.95
C THR A 104 -24.79 -4.89 6.69
N ALA A 105 -25.40 -3.95 7.42
CA ALA A 105 -24.68 -2.98 8.25
C ALA A 105 -23.76 -3.66 9.28
N VAL A 106 -24.20 -4.82 9.82
CA VAL A 106 -23.44 -5.60 10.81
C VAL A 106 -22.10 -6.07 10.23
N ASP A 107 -22.09 -6.49 8.95
CA ASP A 107 -20.88 -6.97 8.28
C ASP A 107 -19.82 -5.87 8.13
N PHE A 108 -20.23 -4.59 8.17
CA PHE A 108 -19.37 -3.43 7.94
C PHE A 108 -19.11 -2.58 9.20
N LEU A 109 -19.46 -3.05 10.40
CA LEU A 109 -19.29 -2.29 11.65
C LEU A 109 -17.84 -1.85 11.88
N HIS A 110 -16.88 -2.70 11.50
CA HIS A 110 -15.44 -2.48 11.61
C HIS A 110 -14.81 -1.93 10.32
N GLY A 111 -15.66 -1.53 9.37
CA GLY A 111 -15.26 -0.95 8.10
C GLY A 111 -15.26 -1.96 6.96
N ALA A 112 -14.80 -1.49 5.80
CA ALA A 112 -14.90 -2.22 4.55
C ALA A 112 -13.67 -1.97 3.67
N ASN A 113 -13.24 -3.03 2.99
CA ASN A 113 -12.20 -2.97 1.99
C ASN A 113 -12.83 -3.00 0.60
N PHE A 114 -12.72 -1.89 -0.13
CA PHE A 114 -13.24 -1.70 -1.47
C PHE A 114 -12.22 -2.03 -2.56
N ALA A 115 -10.96 -2.30 -2.21
CA ALA A 115 -9.91 -2.58 -3.17
C ALA A 115 -10.19 -3.88 -3.94
N VAL A 116 -9.85 -3.90 -5.23
CA VAL A 116 -10.04 -5.06 -6.11
C VAL A 116 -8.78 -5.28 -6.93
N GLY A 117 -8.25 -6.50 -6.93
CA GLY A 117 -7.12 -6.86 -7.78
C GLY A 117 -7.32 -6.49 -9.25
N GLY A 118 -6.35 -5.77 -9.83
CA GLY A 118 -6.39 -5.26 -11.20
C GLY A 118 -7.23 -3.99 -11.41
N ALA A 119 -7.79 -3.41 -10.34
CA ALA A 119 -8.53 -2.15 -10.44
C ALA A 119 -7.65 -0.98 -10.92
N THR A 120 -8.28 -0.08 -11.67
CA THR A 120 -7.65 1.14 -12.17
C THR A 120 -8.05 2.36 -11.33
N ALA A 121 -7.24 3.41 -11.34
CA ALA A 121 -7.69 4.69 -10.80
C ALA A 121 -8.78 5.30 -11.69
N LEU A 122 -8.63 5.16 -13.01
CA LEU A 122 -9.50 5.74 -14.01
C LEU A 122 -10.59 4.76 -14.44
N ASP A 123 -11.73 5.29 -14.87
CA ASP A 123 -12.83 4.46 -15.36
C ASP A 123 -12.45 3.70 -16.63
N PRO A 124 -12.89 2.44 -16.79
CA PRO A 124 -12.69 1.67 -18.02
C PRO A 124 -13.18 2.40 -19.27
N ALA A 125 -14.26 3.16 -19.18
CA ALA A 125 -14.78 3.97 -20.29
C ALA A 125 -13.82 5.11 -20.69
N PHE A 126 -13.19 5.77 -19.71
CA PHE A 126 -12.17 6.79 -19.99
C PHE A 126 -10.95 6.15 -20.64
N LEU A 127 -10.46 5.03 -20.11
CA LEU A 127 -9.35 4.27 -20.69
C LEU A 127 -9.66 3.82 -22.13
N GLN A 128 -10.86 3.29 -22.37
CA GLN A 128 -11.31 2.86 -23.69
C GLN A 128 -11.36 4.03 -24.69
N SER A 129 -11.79 5.23 -24.26
CA SER A 129 -11.76 6.43 -25.10
C SER A 129 -10.35 6.84 -25.55
N ARG A 130 -9.32 6.34 -24.87
CA ARG A 130 -7.89 6.52 -25.19
C ARG A 130 -7.28 5.30 -25.90
N GLY A 131 -8.10 4.31 -26.29
CA GLY A 131 -7.64 3.07 -26.91
C GLY A 131 -6.99 2.08 -25.94
N ILE A 132 -7.29 2.20 -24.64
CA ILE A 132 -6.70 1.37 -23.58
C ILE A 132 -7.76 0.42 -23.05
N THR A 133 -7.46 -0.88 -23.04
CA THR A 133 -8.36 -1.91 -22.52
C THR A 133 -7.96 -2.26 -21.09
N SER A 134 -8.83 -2.02 -20.13
CA SER A 134 -8.69 -2.56 -18.78
C SER A 134 -9.18 -4.01 -18.74
N PHE A 135 -8.48 -4.86 -17.99
CA PHE A 135 -8.88 -6.26 -17.78
C PHE A 135 -9.93 -6.43 -16.68
N VAL A 136 -10.05 -5.46 -15.77
CA VAL A 136 -11.01 -5.49 -14.66
C VAL A 136 -11.95 -4.28 -14.76
N PRO A 137 -13.28 -4.47 -14.68
CA PRO A 137 -14.26 -3.40 -14.83
C PRO A 137 -14.51 -2.67 -13.50
N VAL A 138 -13.45 -2.44 -12.71
CA VAL A 138 -13.53 -1.77 -11.40
C VAL A 138 -12.51 -0.64 -11.37
N SER A 139 -12.97 0.57 -11.06
CA SER A 139 -12.13 1.74 -10.82
C SER A 139 -12.37 2.35 -9.44
N LEU A 140 -11.63 3.40 -9.09
CA LEU A 140 -11.92 4.21 -7.90
C LEU A 140 -13.35 4.78 -7.89
N SER A 141 -14.00 5.02 -9.04
CA SER A 141 -15.38 5.50 -9.05
C SER A 141 -16.36 4.42 -8.55
N ASN A 142 -16.13 3.16 -8.93
CA ASN A 142 -16.89 2.02 -8.40
C ASN A 142 -16.66 1.87 -6.90
N GLN A 143 -15.41 1.93 -6.45
CA GLN A 143 -15.06 1.81 -5.03
C GLN A 143 -15.66 2.96 -4.20
N THR A 144 -15.68 4.18 -4.74
CA THR A 144 -16.33 5.34 -4.10
C THR A 144 -17.85 5.16 -4.00
N SER A 145 -18.48 4.59 -5.04
CA SER A 145 -19.90 4.26 -5.01
C SER A 145 -20.22 3.21 -3.94
N TRP A 146 -19.38 2.19 -3.79
CA TRP A 146 -19.50 1.17 -2.74
C TRP A 146 -19.31 1.76 -1.34
N PHE A 147 -18.32 2.64 -1.17
CA PHE A 147 -18.11 3.38 0.06
C PHE A 147 -19.33 4.19 0.49
N ASN A 148 -19.89 4.97 -0.43
CA ASN A 148 -21.11 5.73 -0.16
C ASN A 148 -22.29 4.82 0.20
N GLY A 149 -22.41 3.67 -0.48
CA GLY A 149 -23.40 2.64 -0.16
C GLY A 149 -23.23 2.05 1.24
N VAL A 150 -22.00 1.72 1.64
CA VAL A 150 -21.70 1.21 3.00
C VAL A 150 -21.96 2.26 4.06
N LEU A 151 -21.56 3.51 3.84
CA LEU A 151 -21.87 4.60 4.78
C LEU A 151 -23.37 4.80 4.96
N GLN A 152 -24.13 4.79 3.85
CA GLN A 152 -25.59 4.88 3.90
C GLN A 152 -26.23 3.71 4.63
N LEU A 153 -25.67 2.51 4.47
CA LEU A 153 -26.13 1.29 5.14
C LEU A 153 -25.83 1.30 6.65
N LEU A 154 -24.67 1.84 7.06
CA LEU A 154 -24.30 2.00 8.46
C LEU A 154 -25.10 3.10 9.16
N ASP A 155 -25.32 4.23 8.48
CA ASP A 155 -26.20 5.29 8.94
C ASP A 155 -26.71 6.14 7.76
N SER A 156 -28.04 6.26 7.65
CA SER A 156 -28.68 6.99 6.56
C SER A 156 -28.70 8.51 6.77
N THR A 157 -28.24 8.99 7.93
CA THR A 157 -28.24 10.42 8.29
C THR A 157 -26.85 11.03 8.11
N GLY A 158 -26.80 12.26 7.59
CA GLY A 158 -25.51 12.96 7.43
C GLY A 158 -24.78 13.20 8.76
N ASN A 159 -25.50 13.32 9.88
CA ASN A 159 -24.88 13.42 11.22
C ASN A 159 -24.22 12.11 11.64
N GLY A 160 -24.90 10.98 11.42
CA GLY A 160 -24.36 9.66 11.73
C GLY A 160 -23.15 9.32 10.86
N GLN A 161 -23.21 9.57 9.56
CA GLN A 161 -22.08 9.40 8.64
C GLN A 161 -20.86 10.22 9.07
N ARG A 162 -21.06 11.49 9.44
CA ARG A 162 -19.98 12.33 10.00
C ARG A 162 -19.37 11.75 11.27
N LYS A 163 -20.20 11.21 12.17
CA LYS A 163 -19.71 10.60 13.42
C LYS A 163 -18.90 9.33 13.13
N ILE A 164 -19.38 8.49 12.22
CA ILE A 164 -18.68 7.29 11.74
C ILE A 164 -17.33 7.69 11.17
N MET A 165 -17.29 8.62 10.22
CA MET A 165 -16.06 8.99 9.52
C MET A 165 -15.07 9.75 10.41
N ALA A 166 -15.55 10.50 11.41
CA ALA A 166 -14.69 11.19 12.37
C ALA A 166 -13.86 10.23 13.25
N SER A 167 -14.34 9.00 13.47
CA SER A 167 -13.61 7.95 14.21
C SER A 167 -13.05 6.82 13.32
N SER A 168 -13.06 7.02 11.99
CA SER A 168 -12.54 6.04 11.03
C SER A 168 -11.16 6.42 10.52
N LEU A 169 -10.33 5.42 10.23
CA LEU A 169 -9.17 5.57 9.35
C LEU A 169 -9.61 5.29 7.90
N LEU A 170 -9.28 6.19 6.98
CA LEU A 170 -9.35 5.89 5.55
C LEU A 170 -7.94 5.58 5.02
N TYR A 171 -7.77 4.39 4.45
CA TYR A 171 -6.53 3.96 3.82
C TYR A 171 -6.72 3.86 2.31
N LEU A 172 -6.12 4.77 1.55
CA LEU A 172 -6.08 4.70 0.10
C LEU A 172 -4.74 4.06 -0.29
N GLY A 173 -4.79 2.77 -0.64
CA GLY A 173 -3.64 1.99 -1.09
C GLY A 173 -3.09 2.47 -2.42
N GLU A 174 -2.01 1.83 -2.89
CA GLU A 174 -1.48 2.15 -4.21
C GLU A 174 -2.57 1.93 -5.27
N ILE A 175 -2.63 2.87 -6.21
CA ILE A 175 -3.54 2.82 -7.33
C ILE A 175 -2.96 3.65 -8.49
N GLY A 176 -3.05 3.10 -9.70
CA GLY A 176 -2.54 3.71 -10.91
C GLY A 176 -1.48 2.88 -11.63
N PHE A 177 -0.86 1.89 -10.95
CA PHE A 177 0.04 0.94 -11.61
C PHE A 177 -0.66 0.27 -12.81
N ASN A 178 -1.87 -0.26 -12.59
CA ASN A 178 -2.67 -0.92 -13.63
C ASN A 178 -2.95 0.01 -14.82
N ASP A 179 -3.32 1.28 -14.57
CA ASP A 179 -3.56 2.29 -15.61
C ASP A 179 -2.31 2.51 -16.49
N TYR A 180 -1.13 2.55 -15.89
CA TYR A 180 0.13 2.70 -16.63
C TYR A 180 0.52 1.44 -17.38
N SER A 181 0.37 0.27 -16.75
CA SER A 181 0.77 -1.01 -17.33
C SER A 181 -0.13 -1.40 -18.51
N PHE A 182 -1.44 -1.15 -18.45
CA PHE A 182 -2.34 -1.37 -19.59
C PHE A 182 -2.01 -0.51 -20.81
N VAL A 183 -1.32 0.62 -20.62
CA VAL A 183 -0.84 1.46 -21.72
C VAL A 183 0.52 1.00 -22.23
N ALA A 184 1.51 0.93 -21.33
CA ALA A 184 2.92 0.90 -21.68
C ALA A 184 3.52 -0.52 -21.74
N VAL A 185 2.74 -1.53 -21.34
CA VAL A 185 3.19 -2.93 -21.24
C VAL A 185 2.27 -3.85 -22.02
N PHE A 186 0.96 -3.78 -21.73
CA PHE A 186 -0.04 -4.64 -22.36
C PHE A 186 -0.73 -4.00 -23.57
N GLY A 187 -0.50 -2.72 -23.79
CA GLY A 187 -0.99 -1.98 -24.94
C GLY A 187 0.12 -1.62 -25.91
N ASN A 188 -0.25 -0.99 -27.03
CA ASN A 188 0.70 -0.45 -28.02
C ASN A 188 1.20 0.97 -27.65
N GLY A 189 1.00 1.39 -26.40
CA GLY A 189 1.34 2.72 -25.92
C GLY A 189 2.82 2.84 -25.51
N THR A 190 3.25 4.06 -25.22
CA THR A 190 4.59 4.35 -24.70
C THR A 190 4.52 4.77 -23.24
N VAL A 191 5.65 4.70 -22.53
CA VAL A 191 5.77 5.31 -21.19
C VAL A 191 5.43 6.81 -21.24
N GLY A 192 5.71 7.51 -22.34
CA GLY A 192 5.31 8.91 -22.54
C GLY A 192 3.78 9.09 -22.59
N LEU A 193 3.06 8.16 -23.22
CA LEU A 193 1.59 8.16 -23.17
C LEU A 193 1.08 7.86 -21.75
N ALA A 194 1.70 6.90 -21.04
CA ALA A 194 1.35 6.62 -19.65
C ALA A 194 1.58 7.84 -18.73
N GLN A 195 2.63 8.62 -18.95
CA GLN A 195 2.87 9.89 -18.23
C GLN A 195 1.71 10.89 -18.38
N SER A 196 1.01 10.89 -19.52
CA SER A 196 -0.15 11.77 -19.73
C SER A 196 -1.35 11.43 -18.83
N LEU A 197 -1.41 10.22 -18.27
CA LEU A 197 -2.46 9.79 -17.36
C LEU A 197 -2.25 10.28 -15.92
N VAL A 198 -1.02 10.66 -15.54
CA VAL A 198 -0.69 11.14 -14.18
C VAL A 198 -1.66 12.19 -13.64
N PRO A 199 -1.96 13.31 -14.35
CA PRO A 199 -2.91 14.31 -13.82
C PRO A 199 -4.32 13.75 -13.64
N HIS A 200 -4.76 12.81 -14.48
CA HIS A 200 -6.08 12.19 -14.38
C HIS A 200 -6.16 11.25 -13.17
N ILE A 201 -5.14 10.41 -12.99
CA ILE A 201 -5.05 9.46 -11.87
C ILE A 201 -4.99 10.21 -10.53
N VAL A 202 -4.13 11.22 -10.42
CA VAL A 202 -4.04 12.06 -9.22
C VAL A 202 -5.34 12.85 -9.00
N GLY A 203 -6.04 13.23 -10.07
CA GLY A 203 -7.38 13.82 -10.01
C GLY A 203 -8.41 12.85 -9.42
N ALA A 204 -8.44 11.59 -9.85
CA ALA A 204 -9.33 10.57 -9.31
C ALA A 204 -9.06 10.32 -7.82
N ILE A 205 -7.79 10.19 -7.42
CA ILE A 205 -7.40 10.08 -6.00
C ILE A 205 -7.88 11.30 -5.21
N ARG A 206 -7.71 12.52 -5.75
CA ARG A 206 -8.20 13.75 -5.10
C ARG A 206 -9.71 13.71 -4.89
N SER A 207 -10.48 13.22 -5.86
CA SER A 207 -11.93 13.11 -5.73
C SER A 207 -12.33 12.20 -4.57
N VAL A 208 -11.74 11.00 -4.46
CA VAL A 208 -12.00 10.08 -3.34
C VAL A 208 -11.74 10.76 -1.99
N LEU A 209 -10.59 11.45 -1.86
CA LEU A 209 -10.22 12.13 -0.61
C LEU A 209 -11.16 13.31 -0.32
N THR A 210 -11.56 14.07 -1.33
CA THR A 210 -12.47 15.21 -1.18
C THR A 210 -13.86 14.74 -0.74
N ASP A 211 -14.38 13.67 -1.35
CA ASP A 211 -15.66 13.07 -1.00
C ASP A 211 -15.63 12.56 0.44
N ALA A 212 -14.57 11.84 0.82
CA ALA A 212 -14.38 11.35 2.17
C ALA A 212 -14.32 12.48 3.21
N ILE A 213 -13.60 13.57 2.93
CA ILE A 213 -13.57 14.76 3.80
C ILE A 213 -14.97 15.37 3.90
N GLY A 214 -15.70 15.46 2.78
CA GLY A 214 -17.07 15.99 2.73
C GLY A 214 -18.06 15.25 3.63
N VAL A 215 -17.88 13.93 3.78
CA VAL A 215 -18.68 13.10 4.71
C VAL A 215 -18.07 12.97 6.11
N GLY A 216 -16.98 13.68 6.41
CA GLY A 216 -16.44 13.84 7.77
C GLY A 216 -15.18 13.06 8.08
N ALA A 217 -14.46 12.52 7.08
CA ALA A 217 -13.17 11.86 7.31
C ALA A 217 -12.15 12.82 7.93
N ARG A 218 -11.50 12.38 9.01
CA ARG A 218 -10.49 13.18 9.73
C ARG A 218 -9.08 12.65 9.60
N THR A 219 -8.90 11.34 9.42
CA THR A 219 -7.58 10.74 9.25
C THR A 219 -7.55 9.89 7.99
N MET A 220 -6.62 10.20 7.10
CA MET A 220 -6.41 9.49 5.85
C MET A 220 -4.93 9.15 5.68
N VAL A 221 -4.65 7.94 5.23
CA VAL A 221 -3.32 7.51 4.78
C VAL A 221 -3.41 7.23 3.29
N VAL A 222 -2.51 7.83 2.52
CA VAL A 222 -2.49 7.72 1.05
C VAL A 222 -1.14 7.16 0.62
N ALA A 223 -1.16 5.95 0.08
CA ALA A 223 0.03 5.29 -0.43
C ALA A 223 0.48 5.90 -1.76
N GLY A 224 1.79 6.08 -1.89
CA GLY A 224 2.42 6.44 -3.16
C GLY A 224 2.61 5.23 -4.07
N MET A 225 2.85 5.53 -5.34
CA MET A 225 3.27 4.57 -6.35
C MET A 225 4.55 3.85 -5.92
N ILE A 226 4.61 2.54 -6.15
CA ILE A 226 5.78 1.68 -5.92
C ILE A 226 6.90 1.94 -6.96
N PRO A 227 8.14 1.44 -6.78
CA PRO A 227 9.18 1.62 -7.79
C PRO A 227 8.95 0.65 -8.96
N MET A 228 8.00 1.02 -9.83
CA MET A 228 7.51 0.20 -10.95
C MET A 228 8.63 -0.47 -11.75
N GLY A 229 9.71 0.25 -12.07
CA GLY A 229 10.80 -0.32 -12.88
C GLY A 229 11.57 -1.45 -12.21
N CYS A 230 11.32 -1.70 -10.93
CA CYS A 230 11.92 -2.80 -10.16
C CYS A 230 11.01 -4.04 -10.09
N GLU A 231 9.79 -4.00 -10.63
CA GLU A 231 8.90 -5.17 -10.62
C GLU A 231 9.43 -6.26 -11.56
N PRO A 232 9.57 -7.52 -11.08
CA PRO A 232 10.10 -8.62 -11.88
C PRO A 232 9.32 -8.85 -13.19
N GLU A 233 8.00 -8.60 -13.18
CA GLU A 233 7.15 -8.63 -14.38
C GLU A 233 7.70 -7.71 -15.48
N LEU A 234 7.90 -6.43 -15.17
CA LEU A 234 8.37 -5.44 -16.13
C LEU A 234 9.79 -5.77 -16.62
N LEU A 235 10.65 -6.23 -15.71
CA LEU A 235 12.01 -6.64 -16.01
C LEU A 235 12.07 -7.85 -16.96
N ALA A 236 11.17 -8.82 -16.79
CA ALA A 236 11.08 -10.00 -17.64
C ALA A 236 10.45 -9.73 -19.01
N LEU A 237 9.41 -8.86 -19.07
CA LEU A 237 8.68 -8.55 -20.30
C LEU A 237 9.39 -7.55 -21.19
N LEU A 238 10.24 -6.68 -20.61
CA LEU A 238 10.95 -5.63 -21.33
C LEU A 238 12.48 -5.80 -21.21
N PRO A 239 13.05 -6.92 -21.71
CA PRO A 239 14.48 -7.17 -21.62
C PRO A 239 15.25 -6.22 -22.57
N GLY A 240 15.96 -5.27 -21.98
CA GLY A 240 17.07 -4.48 -22.52
C GLY A 240 17.06 -4.15 -24.00
N GLY A 241 16.13 -3.28 -24.42
CA GLY A 241 16.20 -2.59 -25.72
C GLY A 241 16.93 -1.25 -25.64
N ALA A 242 17.26 -0.67 -26.81
CA ALA A 242 17.75 0.70 -26.88
C ALA A 242 16.70 1.67 -26.30
N GLY A 243 17.01 2.27 -25.15
CA GLY A 243 16.11 3.18 -24.43
C GLY A 243 15.57 2.68 -23.09
N ASP A 244 15.88 1.44 -22.68
CA ASP A 244 15.46 0.88 -21.39
C ASP A 244 16.35 1.23 -20.19
N TYR A 245 17.42 2.02 -20.41
CA TYR A 245 18.41 2.50 -19.42
C TYR A 245 18.21 1.93 -18.02
N TYR A 246 18.70 0.72 -17.78
CA TYR A 246 18.70 0.16 -16.43
C TYR A 246 19.54 1.06 -15.53
N ASP A 247 19.00 1.40 -14.37
CA ASP A 247 19.78 2.06 -13.34
C ASP A 247 20.86 1.08 -12.87
N ARG A 248 22.14 1.43 -13.04
CA ARG A 248 23.24 0.49 -12.75
C ARG A 248 23.32 0.09 -11.28
N ALA A 249 22.82 0.94 -10.37
CA ALA A 249 22.89 0.67 -8.94
C ALA A 249 21.81 -0.31 -8.48
N SER A 250 20.59 -0.18 -9.02
CA SER A 250 19.43 -0.97 -8.62
C SER A 250 19.08 -2.11 -9.57
N GLY A 251 19.50 -2.06 -10.83
CA GLY A 251 19.08 -3.01 -11.88
C GLY A 251 17.66 -2.75 -12.41
N CYS A 252 16.98 -1.70 -11.95
CA CYS A 252 15.61 -1.39 -12.33
C CYS A 252 15.52 -0.60 -13.64
N ILE A 253 14.39 -0.70 -14.36
CA ILE A 253 14.12 0.06 -15.59
C ILE A 253 13.86 1.55 -15.24
N ALA A 254 14.77 2.44 -15.64
CA ALA A 254 14.71 3.83 -15.19
C ALA A 254 13.46 4.58 -15.66
N ARG A 255 12.96 4.34 -16.88
CA ARG A 255 11.80 5.07 -17.43
C ARG A 255 10.51 4.83 -16.64
N PHE A 256 10.28 3.62 -16.13
CA PHE A 256 9.13 3.32 -15.28
C PHE A 256 9.31 3.90 -13.87
N ASN A 257 10.52 3.85 -13.33
CA ASN A 257 10.82 4.52 -12.06
C ASN A 257 10.66 6.04 -12.14
N GLN A 258 11.02 6.67 -13.27
CA GLN A 258 10.77 8.10 -13.51
C GLN A 258 9.28 8.42 -13.58
N LEU A 259 8.46 7.56 -14.19
CA LEU A 259 7.00 7.68 -14.20
C LEU A 259 6.43 7.57 -12.77
N ALA A 260 6.84 6.58 -11.99
CA ALA A 260 6.42 6.43 -10.59
C ALA A 260 6.81 7.66 -9.75
N GLN A 261 8.02 8.18 -9.93
CA GLN A 261 8.46 9.40 -9.24
C GLN A 261 7.67 10.64 -9.70
N LEU A 262 7.32 10.75 -10.99
CA LEU A 262 6.46 11.82 -11.50
C LEU A 262 5.08 11.77 -10.85
N HIS A 263 4.46 10.58 -10.79
CA HIS A 263 3.21 10.34 -10.07
C HIS A 263 3.34 10.79 -8.61
N ASN A 264 4.36 10.29 -7.89
CA ASN A 264 4.55 10.59 -6.47
C ASN A 264 4.79 12.08 -6.19
N ARG A 265 5.48 12.81 -7.08
CA ARG A 265 5.60 14.28 -6.98
C ARG A 265 4.26 14.98 -7.21
N ALA A 266 3.46 14.53 -8.16
CA ALA A 266 2.12 15.09 -8.41
C ALA A 266 1.17 14.81 -7.24
N LEU A 267 1.13 13.58 -6.75
CA LEU A 267 0.36 13.15 -5.59
C LEU A 267 0.73 13.96 -4.34
N LYS A 268 2.02 14.06 -3.98
CA LYS A 268 2.46 14.86 -2.83
C LYS A 268 2.05 16.34 -2.93
N ARG A 269 2.19 16.96 -4.12
CA ARG A 269 1.72 18.34 -4.34
C ARG A 269 0.22 18.48 -4.12
N MET A 270 -0.57 17.54 -4.64
CA MET A 270 -2.02 17.50 -4.44
C MET A 270 -2.38 17.33 -2.95
N LEU A 271 -1.74 16.39 -2.24
CA LEU A 271 -1.97 16.20 -0.80
C LEU A 271 -1.60 17.45 0.01
N CYS A 272 -0.52 18.15 -0.35
CA CYS A 272 -0.16 19.43 0.28
C CYS A 272 -1.18 20.54 0.00
N GLN A 273 -1.87 20.52 -1.14
CA GLN A 273 -3.00 21.43 -1.39
C GLN A 273 -4.21 21.04 -0.53
N LEU A 274 -4.60 19.76 -0.52
CA LEU A 274 -5.72 19.29 0.30
C LEU A 274 -5.54 19.58 1.79
N ARG A 275 -4.34 19.40 2.35
CA ARG A 275 -4.05 19.76 3.75
C ARG A 275 -4.24 21.25 4.04
N ARG A 276 -3.94 22.13 3.08
CA ARG A 276 -4.17 23.58 3.22
C ARG A 276 -5.65 23.92 3.13
N ASP A 277 -6.38 23.26 2.23
CA ASP A 277 -7.80 23.48 2.02
C ASP A 277 -8.65 22.90 3.17
N HIS A 278 -8.14 21.87 3.86
CA HIS A 278 -8.83 21.14 4.92
C HIS A 278 -7.95 20.96 6.16
N PRO A 279 -7.67 22.03 6.94
CA PRO A 279 -6.78 21.96 8.11
C PRO A 279 -7.30 21.06 9.24
N GLY A 280 -8.58 20.69 9.23
CA GLY A 280 -9.18 19.74 10.17
C GLY A 280 -8.96 18.27 9.82
N ALA A 281 -8.32 17.95 8.68
CA ALA A 281 -8.05 16.60 8.23
C ALA A 281 -6.54 16.29 8.28
N ALA A 282 -6.19 15.24 9.03
CA ALA A 282 -4.86 14.65 9.03
C ALA A 282 -4.70 13.73 7.81
N ILE A 283 -3.97 14.20 6.81
CA ILE A 283 -3.70 13.46 5.57
C ILE A 283 -2.23 13.03 5.60
N HIS A 284 -1.94 11.74 5.60
CA HIS A 284 -0.59 11.19 5.66
C HIS A 284 -0.21 10.56 4.32
N TYR A 285 1.05 10.70 3.93
CA TYR A 285 1.59 10.09 2.71
C TYR A 285 2.46 8.89 3.10
N ALA A 286 2.12 7.71 2.59
CA ALA A 286 2.93 6.50 2.75
C ALA A 286 3.86 6.33 1.54
N ASP A 287 5.16 6.56 1.74
CA ASP A 287 6.18 6.53 0.68
C ASP A 287 6.64 5.11 0.37
N LEU A 288 5.77 4.32 -0.28
CA LEU A 288 6.07 2.94 -0.69
C LEU A 288 7.31 2.87 -1.60
N TYR A 289 7.43 3.82 -2.52
CA TYR A 289 8.56 3.93 -3.44
C TYR A 289 9.90 3.88 -2.70
N ARG A 290 10.08 4.76 -1.72
CA ARG A 290 11.35 4.89 -1.00
C ARG A 290 11.67 3.63 -0.21
N LEU A 291 10.66 3.01 0.39
CA LEU A 291 10.83 1.81 1.22
C LEU A 291 11.25 0.62 0.37
N ILE A 292 10.53 0.32 -0.71
CA ILE A 292 10.85 -0.80 -1.60
C ILE A 292 12.16 -0.55 -2.33
N ALA A 293 12.41 0.67 -2.84
CA ALA A 293 13.67 0.99 -3.52
C ALA A 293 14.89 0.84 -2.59
N ALA A 294 14.75 1.16 -1.30
CA ALA A 294 15.81 0.95 -0.31
C ALA A 294 16.09 -0.54 -0.08
N VAL A 295 15.04 -1.37 0.00
CA VAL A 295 15.19 -2.83 0.10
C VAL A 295 15.86 -3.38 -1.15
N VAL A 296 15.39 -3.01 -2.33
CA VAL A 296 15.98 -3.48 -3.60
C VAL A 296 17.45 -3.11 -3.71
N SER A 297 17.84 -1.90 -3.31
CA SER A 297 19.24 -1.44 -3.40
C SER A 297 20.16 -2.05 -2.35
N SER A 298 19.63 -2.61 -1.26
CA SER A 298 20.43 -3.13 -0.13
C SER A 298 19.67 -4.22 0.64
N PRO A 299 19.31 -5.35 0.03
CA PRO A 299 18.33 -6.28 0.59
C PRO A 299 18.77 -6.88 1.92
N ARG A 300 20.03 -7.30 2.03
CA ARG A 300 20.61 -7.87 3.26
C ARG A 300 20.51 -6.93 4.47
N LYS A 301 20.57 -5.61 4.26
CA LYS A 301 20.42 -4.61 5.34
C LYS A 301 19.04 -4.66 5.98
N TYR A 302 18.03 -5.08 5.22
CA TYR A 302 16.64 -5.14 5.64
C TYR A 302 16.14 -6.56 5.87
N GLY A 303 17.02 -7.56 5.87
CA GLY A 303 16.69 -8.96 6.14
C GLY A 303 16.26 -9.76 4.92
N PHE A 304 16.46 -9.25 3.70
CA PHE A 304 16.15 -9.96 2.46
C PHE A 304 17.41 -10.58 1.82
N GLY A 305 17.21 -11.58 0.98
CA GLY A 305 18.25 -12.31 0.24
C GLY A 305 18.84 -11.53 -0.94
N ASP A 306 19.76 -12.16 -1.68
CA ASP A 306 20.56 -11.50 -2.73
C ASP A 306 19.82 -11.28 -4.07
N MET A 307 18.58 -11.75 -4.19
CA MET A 307 17.81 -11.69 -5.43
C MET A 307 16.58 -10.77 -5.28
N PRO A 308 16.75 -9.47 -4.97
CA PRO A 308 15.62 -8.57 -4.67
C PRO A 308 14.72 -8.26 -5.87
N LEU A 309 15.18 -8.57 -7.09
CA LEU A 309 14.46 -8.39 -8.34
C LEU A 309 13.88 -9.70 -8.91
N ALA A 310 13.95 -10.80 -8.16
CA ALA A 310 13.34 -12.07 -8.56
C ALA A 310 12.03 -12.30 -7.79
N ALA A 311 11.05 -12.87 -8.47
CA ALA A 311 9.85 -13.39 -7.81
C ALA A 311 10.18 -14.66 -7.01
N CYS A 312 9.65 -14.79 -5.79
CA CYS A 312 9.76 -16.02 -5.03
C CYS A 312 8.99 -17.18 -5.69
N CYS A 313 7.79 -16.90 -6.20
CA CYS A 313 6.90 -17.87 -6.80
C CYS A 313 6.65 -17.54 -8.26
N GLY A 314 6.96 -18.49 -9.14
CA GLY A 314 6.82 -18.30 -10.58
C GLY A 314 7.45 -19.44 -11.34
N GLY A 315 7.87 -19.17 -12.56
CA GLY A 315 8.52 -20.15 -13.41
C GLY A 315 8.91 -19.59 -14.77
N GLY A 316 9.27 -20.47 -15.69
CA GLY A 316 9.78 -20.08 -17.02
C GLY A 316 11.28 -19.78 -17.07
N GLY A 317 11.97 -19.81 -15.93
CA GLY A 317 13.42 -19.58 -15.82
C GLY A 317 13.82 -18.10 -15.90
N GLY A 318 15.13 -17.85 -16.06
CA GLY A 318 15.69 -16.50 -16.15
C GLY A 318 15.94 -15.81 -14.81
N PRO A 319 16.53 -14.59 -14.82
CA PRO A 319 17.01 -13.92 -13.61
C PRO A 319 15.89 -13.36 -12.71
N TYR A 320 14.67 -13.21 -13.22
CA TYR A 320 13.55 -12.58 -12.52
C TYR A 320 12.48 -13.57 -12.05
N ASN A 321 12.62 -14.87 -12.42
CA ASN A 321 11.68 -15.95 -12.11
C ASN A 321 10.21 -15.63 -12.46
N PHE A 322 9.99 -14.93 -13.58
CA PHE A 322 8.67 -14.48 -13.99
C PHE A 322 8.34 -14.89 -15.42
N ASN A 323 7.15 -15.46 -15.60
CA ASN A 323 6.55 -15.76 -16.90
C ASN A 323 5.03 -15.95 -16.72
N PHE A 324 4.19 -15.30 -17.53
CA PHE A 324 2.73 -15.42 -17.41
C PHE A 324 2.19 -16.84 -17.59
N THR A 325 2.84 -17.68 -18.42
CA THR A 325 2.44 -19.08 -18.60
C THR A 325 2.69 -19.90 -17.33
N PHE A 326 3.68 -19.51 -16.53
CA PHE A 326 4.08 -20.16 -15.28
C PHE A 326 3.86 -19.23 -14.08
N PHE A 327 2.83 -18.37 -14.16
CA PHE A 327 2.53 -17.40 -13.11
C PHE A 327 2.21 -18.14 -11.80
N CYS A 328 2.53 -17.52 -10.66
CA CYS A 328 2.26 -18.13 -9.35
C CYS A 328 0.79 -18.54 -9.23
N GLY A 329 0.51 -19.68 -8.60
CA GLY A 329 -0.84 -20.25 -8.53
C GLY A 329 -1.24 -21.12 -9.73
N THR A 330 -0.39 -21.25 -10.76
CA THR A 330 -0.52 -22.28 -11.79
C THR A 330 0.16 -23.59 -11.34
N PRO A 331 -0.27 -24.77 -11.83
CA PRO A 331 0.32 -26.06 -11.43
C PRO A 331 1.82 -26.21 -11.73
N ALA A 332 2.34 -25.43 -12.68
CA ALA A 332 3.73 -25.49 -13.12
C ALA A 332 4.63 -24.43 -12.44
N ALA A 333 4.07 -23.54 -11.62
CA ALA A 333 4.82 -22.57 -10.84
C ALA A 333 5.45 -23.22 -9.61
N ILE A 334 6.63 -22.74 -9.22
CA ILE A 334 7.37 -23.20 -8.05
C ILE A 334 7.62 -21.99 -7.15
N ALA A 335 7.26 -22.13 -5.88
CA ALA A 335 7.62 -21.16 -4.84
C ALA A 335 9.03 -21.44 -4.31
N CYS A 336 9.73 -20.36 -3.97
CA CYS A 336 11.01 -20.41 -3.29
C CYS A 336 10.86 -21.07 -1.91
N ALA A 337 11.96 -21.63 -1.39
CA ALA A 337 11.94 -22.38 -0.13
C ALA A 337 11.61 -21.51 1.09
N ASP A 338 12.06 -20.25 1.09
CA ASP A 338 11.82 -19.28 2.16
C ASP A 338 11.32 -17.95 1.60
N PRO A 339 9.99 -17.71 1.60
CA PRO A 339 9.42 -16.43 1.18
C PRO A 339 9.86 -15.24 2.04
N SER A 340 10.36 -15.45 3.26
CA SER A 340 10.76 -14.36 4.16
C SER A 340 12.04 -13.64 3.71
N GLU A 341 12.85 -14.29 2.87
CA GLU A 341 14.03 -13.69 2.25
C GLU A 341 13.71 -12.95 0.94
N SER A 342 12.50 -13.05 0.41
CA SER A 342 12.12 -12.51 -0.90
C SER A 342 11.32 -11.22 -0.79
N VAL A 343 11.55 -10.27 -1.71
CA VAL A 343 10.79 -9.02 -1.76
C VAL A 343 9.49 -9.22 -2.54
N SER A 344 9.61 -9.73 -3.77
CA SER A 344 8.48 -10.01 -4.65
C SER A 344 7.98 -11.44 -4.42
N TRP A 345 6.67 -11.59 -4.29
CA TRP A 345 6.01 -12.88 -4.21
C TRP A 345 5.88 -13.51 -5.60
N ASP A 346 5.18 -12.89 -6.53
CA ASP A 346 4.82 -13.49 -7.82
C ASP A 346 5.29 -12.68 -9.04
N GLY A 347 6.12 -11.66 -8.80
CA GLY A 347 6.65 -10.75 -9.81
C GLY A 347 5.82 -9.49 -10.04
N ILE A 348 4.66 -9.38 -9.39
CA ILE A 348 3.78 -8.19 -9.39
C ILE A 348 3.52 -7.73 -7.96
N HIS A 349 3.36 -8.67 -7.03
CA HIS A 349 2.99 -8.41 -5.65
C HIS A 349 4.13 -8.74 -4.69
N TYR A 350 4.01 -8.22 -3.46
CA TYR A 350 5.04 -8.38 -2.42
C TYR A 350 4.74 -9.56 -1.49
N THR A 351 5.82 -10.13 -0.94
CA THR A 351 5.72 -11.15 0.10
C THR A 351 5.15 -10.57 1.39
N GLU A 352 4.65 -11.43 2.28
CA GLU A 352 4.26 -11.03 3.63
C GLU A 352 5.41 -10.31 4.36
N ALA A 353 6.65 -10.76 4.17
CA ALA A 353 7.82 -10.15 4.81
C ALA A 353 8.04 -8.71 4.33
N ALA A 354 7.96 -8.47 3.02
CA ALA A 354 8.03 -7.13 2.44
C ALA A 354 6.84 -6.25 2.87
N ASN A 355 5.62 -6.80 2.86
CA ASN A 355 4.42 -6.10 3.34
C ASN A 355 4.54 -5.69 4.82
N ARG A 356 5.08 -6.58 5.68
CA ARG A 356 5.34 -6.29 7.09
C ARG A 356 6.35 -5.17 7.26
N PHE A 357 7.47 -5.25 6.53
CA PHE A 357 8.51 -4.22 6.57
C PHE A 357 7.94 -2.84 6.21
N VAL A 358 7.18 -2.78 5.11
CA VAL A 358 6.52 -1.56 4.65
C VAL A 358 5.53 -1.03 5.69
N ALA A 359 4.64 -1.88 6.22
CA ALA A 359 3.66 -1.47 7.22
C ALA A 359 4.32 -0.92 8.49
N HIS A 360 5.35 -1.60 9.00
CA HIS A 360 6.09 -1.13 10.17
C HIS A 360 6.77 0.23 9.93
N ALA A 361 7.30 0.46 8.73
CA ALA A 361 7.91 1.73 8.38
C ALA A 361 6.87 2.85 8.24
N ILE A 362 5.69 2.57 7.69
CA ILE A 362 4.55 3.50 7.65
C ILE A 362 4.14 3.86 9.08
N LEU A 363 3.87 2.87 9.93
CA LEU A 363 3.40 3.07 11.31
C LEU A 363 4.39 3.83 12.20
N ARG A 364 5.70 3.73 11.96
CA ARG A 364 6.72 4.53 12.67
C ARG A 364 6.80 5.99 12.20
N GLY A 365 6.26 6.29 11.01
CA GLY A 365 6.24 7.63 10.42
C GLY A 365 4.87 8.33 10.49
N LEU A 366 3.84 7.62 10.94
CA LEU A 366 2.54 8.17 11.36
C LEU A 366 2.65 8.64 12.82
#